data_AF-A0A514BUK8-F1
#
_entry.id   AF-A0A514BUK8-F1
#
_cell.length_a   1.000
_cell.length_b   1.000
_cell.length_c   1.000
_cell.angle_alpha   90.00
_cell.angle_beta   90.00
_cell.angle_gamma   90.00
#
_symmetry.space_group_name_H-M   'P 1'
#
loop_
_entity.id
_entity.type
_entity.pdbx_description
1 polymer ?
#
loop_
_entity_poly.entity_id
_entity_poly.type
_entity_poly.pdbx_seq_one_letter_code
_entity_poly.pdbx_strand_id
1 'polypeptide(L)'
;MTRWYGKLLGLIAGALLLRFNPLLGALIGLLIGHAFDADWFRLRRAGPNPYAALGLDERASDDEVDRAYRRLIAQYHPDRLEGAAPELRQQAEARARELNAAYDRIKFLRKR
;
A
#
# COMPACT_ATOMS: atom_id res chain seq x y z
N MET A 1 -13.53 7.06 -9.44
CA MET A 1 -14.43 5.92 -9.69
C MET A 1 -13.95 4.70 -8.91
N THR A 2 -14.89 3.93 -8.40
CA THR A 2 -14.85 3.16 -7.14
C THR A 2 -13.90 1.96 -7.12
N ARG A 3 -13.00 1.92 -6.12
CA ARG A 3 -12.09 0.80 -5.76
C ARG A 3 -12.80 -0.46 -5.24
N TRP A 4 -14.09 -0.62 -5.50
CA TRP A 4 -14.93 -1.67 -4.89
C TRP A 4 -15.04 -2.93 -5.76
N TYR A 5 -14.68 -2.85 -7.04
CA TYR A 5 -14.82 -3.96 -7.99
C TYR A 5 -13.94 -5.17 -7.66
N GLY A 6 -12.74 -4.96 -7.09
CA GLY A 6 -11.86 -6.07 -6.70
C GLY A 6 -12.42 -6.92 -5.55
N LYS A 7 -13.11 -6.28 -4.60
CA LYS A 7 -13.75 -6.96 -3.45
C LYS A 7 -14.93 -7.80 -3.90
N LEU A 8 -15.73 -7.26 -4.82
CA LEU A 8 -16.91 -7.94 -5.34
C LEU A 8 -16.52 -9.10 -6.27
N LEU A 9 -15.53 -8.91 -7.15
CA LEU A 9 -15.01 -9.97 -8.03
C LEU A 9 -14.32 -11.09 -7.25
N GLY A 10 -13.53 -10.78 -6.22
CA GLY A 10 -12.87 -11.77 -5.38
C GLY A 10 -13.84 -12.62 -4.54
N LEU A 11 -14.90 -12.00 -4.03
CA LEU A 11 -15.93 -12.70 -3.26
C LEU A 11 -16.74 -13.64 -4.17
N ILE A 12 -17.13 -13.17 -5.36
CA ILE A 12 -17.90 -13.97 -6.32
C ILE A 12 -17.03 -15.11 -6.89
N ALA A 13 -15.79 -14.83 -7.30
CA ALA A 13 -14.89 -15.86 -7.83
C ALA A 13 -14.50 -16.91 -6.77
N GLY A 14 -14.25 -16.49 -5.53
CA GLY A 14 -13.94 -17.38 -4.42
C GLY A 14 -15.11 -18.27 -4.00
N ALA A 15 -16.34 -17.73 -4.04
CA ALA A 15 -17.55 -18.51 -3.80
C ALA A 15 -17.85 -19.50 -4.94
N LEU A 16 -17.53 -19.15 -6.20
CA LEU A 16 -17.79 -19.99 -7.37
C LEU A 16 -16.79 -21.14 -7.53
N LEU A 17 -15.52 -20.96 -7.15
CA LEU A 17 -14.45 -21.96 -7.32
C LEU A 17 -14.51 -23.11 -6.31
N LEU A 18 -15.07 -22.92 -5.11
CA LEU A 18 -15.12 -23.92 -4.04
C LEU A 18 -16.53 -24.43 -3.80
N ARG A 19 -17.03 -25.23 -4.76
CA ARG A 19 -18.38 -25.85 -4.74
C ARG A 19 -18.62 -26.83 -3.58
N PHE A 20 -17.60 -27.15 -2.79
CA PHE A 20 -17.71 -28.05 -1.62
C PHE A 20 -17.94 -27.31 -0.29
N ASN A 21 -17.59 -26.01 -0.17
CA ASN A 21 -17.86 -25.18 1.03
C ASN A 21 -17.76 -23.66 0.70
N PRO A 22 -18.87 -22.99 0.36
CA PRO A 22 -18.87 -21.60 -0.13
C PRO A 22 -18.40 -20.58 0.92
N LEU A 23 -18.57 -20.85 2.22
CA LEU A 23 -18.16 -19.95 3.31
C LEU A 23 -16.64 -19.88 3.48
N LEU A 24 -15.93 -21.01 3.30
CA LEU A 24 -14.46 -21.04 3.33
C LEU A 24 -13.86 -20.33 2.11
N GLY A 25 -14.48 -20.51 0.94
CA GLY A 25 -14.08 -19.81 -0.28
C GLY A 25 -14.29 -18.29 -0.21
N ALA A 26 -15.38 -17.84 0.43
CA ALA A 26 -15.59 -16.43 0.70
C ALA A 26 -14.58 -15.86 1.70
N LEU A 27 -14.19 -16.62 2.73
CA LEU A 27 -13.20 -16.18 3.72
C LEU A 27 -11.79 -16.06 3.11
N ILE A 28 -11.38 -17.08 2.34
CA ILE A 28 -10.10 -17.10 1.64
C ILE A 28 -10.09 -16.04 0.53
N GLY A 29 -11.18 -15.89 -0.22
CA GLY A 29 -11.35 -14.85 -1.24
C GLY A 29 -11.33 -13.44 -0.65
N LEU A 30 -11.89 -13.24 0.55
CA LEU A 30 -11.81 -11.97 1.28
C LEU A 30 -10.37 -11.68 1.74
N LEU A 31 -9.66 -12.68 2.26
CA LEU A 31 -8.26 -12.52 2.72
C LEU A 31 -7.30 -12.30 1.54
N ILE A 32 -7.44 -13.04 0.45
CA ILE A 32 -6.63 -12.88 -0.77
C ILE A 32 -7.01 -11.58 -1.49
N GLY A 33 -8.30 -11.24 -1.56
CA GLY A 33 -8.76 -9.96 -2.08
C GLY A 33 -8.22 -8.78 -1.27
N HIS A 34 -8.13 -8.92 0.05
CA HIS A 34 -7.49 -7.93 0.93
C HIS A 34 -5.98 -7.82 0.64
N ALA A 35 -5.28 -8.93 0.44
CA ALA A 35 -3.85 -8.94 0.09
C ALA A 35 -3.57 -8.43 -1.35
N PHE A 36 -4.53 -8.56 -2.27
CA PHE A 36 -4.43 -8.05 -3.64
C PHE A 36 -4.75 -6.55 -3.74
N ASP A 37 -5.65 -6.02 -2.90
CA ASP A 37 -5.88 -4.58 -2.70
C ASP A 37 -4.68 -3.93 -1.96
N ALA A 38 -4.06 -4.69 -1.07
CA ALA A 38 -2.85 -4.33 -0.34
C ALA A 38 -1.57 -4.80 -1.05
N ASP A 39 -1.44 -4.56 -2.35
CA ASP A 39 -0.13 -4.38 -3.02
C ASP A 39 1.01 -5.37 -2.73
N TRP A 40 0.68 -6.59 -2.32
CA TRP A 40 1.58 -7.52 -1.63
C TRP A 40 2.78 -7.96 -2.49
N PHE A 41 2.72 -7.72 -3.81
CA PHE A 41 3.79 -8.05 -4.75
C PHE A 41 4.45 -6.85 -5.44
N ARG A 42 4.17 -5.60 -5.03
CA ARG A 42 4.78 -4.43 -5.69
C ARG A 42 6.27 -4.21 -5.35
N LEU A 43 6.87 -5.10 -4.56
CA LEU A 43 8.33 -5.22 -4.35
C LEU A 43 9.15 -5.46 -5.64
N ARG A 44 8.51 -5.66 -6.79
CA ARG A 44 9.15 -6.07 -8.05
C ARG A 44 9.20 -5.03 -9.18
N ARG A 45 8.78 -3.79 -8.97
CA ARG A 45 9.05 -2.71 -9.95
C ARG A 45 10.27 -1.92 -9.48
N ALA A 46 11.31 -1.86 -10.32
CA ALA A 46 12.38 -0.88 -10.21
C ALA A 46 11.76 0.51 -10.45
N GLY A 47 11.17 1.07 -9.40
CA GLY A 47 10.76 2.47 -9.38
C GLY A 47 11.98 3.39 -9.27
N PRO A 48 11.77 4.71 -9.35
CA PRO A 48 12.80 5.69 -9.01
C PRO A 48 13.42 5.39 -7.64
N ASN A 49 14.65 5.87 -7.43
CA ASN A 49 15.44 5.65 -6.23
C ASN A 49 14.56 5.77 -4.95
N PRO A 50 14.40 4.71 -4.14
CA PRO A 50 13.50 4.74 -3.00
C PRO A 50 13.94 5.75 -1.94
N TYR A 51 15.23 6.07 -1.85
CA TYR A 51 15.74 7.12 -0.98
C TYR A 51 15.26 8.50 -1.43
N ALA A 52 15.21 8.74 -2.74
CA ALA A 52 14.72 10.01 -3.30
C ALA A 52 13.22 10.24 -3.01
N ALA A 53 12.41 9.18 -2.95
CA ALA A 53 10.99 9.29 -2.56
C ALA A 53 10.81 9.79 -1.10
N LEU A 54 11.79 9.52 -0.23
CA LEU A 54 11.85 10.05 1.14
C LEU A 54 12.62 11.38 1.23
N GLY A 55 13.18 11.87 0.11
CA GLY A 55 14.05 13.05 0.07
C GLY A 55 15.40 12.81 0.76
N LEU A 56 15.93 11.60 0.68
CA LEU A 56 17.18 11.17 1.32
C LEU A 56 18.23 10.75 0.28
N ASP A 57 19.49 10.80 0.69
CA ASP A 57 20.60 10.19 -0.01
C ASP A 57 20.66 8.68 0.27
N GLU A 58 21.25 7.90 -0.65
CA GLU A 58 21.43 6.45 -0.47
C GLU A 58 22.30 6.10 0.74
N ARG A 59 23.15 7.04 1.19
CA ARG A 59 24.00 6.93 2.37
C ARG A 59 23.30 7.27 3.69
N ALA A 60 22.02 7.65 3.66
CA ALA A 60 21.28 7.97 4.88
C ALA A 60 21.28 6.78 5.86
N SER A 61 21.39 7.05 7.15
CA SER A 61 21.29 6.05 8.22
C SER A 61 19.87 5.47 8.37
N ASP A 62 19.72 4.34 9.07
CA ASP A 62 18.40 3.76 9.38
C ASP A 62 17.51 4.74 10.16
N ASP A 63 18.10 5.44 11.12
CA ASP A 63 17.36 6.42 11.91
C ASP A 63 16.86 7.59 11.06
N GLU A 64 17.64 8.04 10.06
CA GLU A 64 17.22 9.10 9.15
C GLU A 64 16.07 8.65 8.24
N VAL A 65 16.14 7.41 7.73
CA VAL A 65 15.07 6.80 6.96
C VAL A 65 13.78 6.72 7.77
N ASP A 66 13.84 6.22 9.01
CA ASP A 66 12.67 6.06 9.88
C ASP A 66 12.07 7.41 10.26
N ARG A 67 12.91 8.41 10.59
CA ARG A 67 12.46 9.77 10.90
C ARG A 67 11.80 10.44 9.70
N ALA A 68 12.41 10.35 8.52
CA ALA A 68 11.86 10.93 7.30
C ALA A 68 10.51 10.31 6.95
N TYR A 69 10.42 8.98 7.01
CA TYR A 69 9.19 8.23 6.77
C TYR A 69 8.06 8.67 7.70
N ARG A 70 8.27 8.65 9.02
CA ARG A 70 7.24 9.04 10.00
C ARG A 70 6.76 10.47 9.78
N ARG A 71 7.69 11.39 9.50
CA ARG A 71 7.38 12.80 9.23
C ARG A 71 6.54 12.96 7.96
N LEU A 72 6.84 12.22 6.89
CA LEU A 72 6.13 12.33 5.62
C LEU A 72 4.73 11.69 5.71
N ILE A 73 4.60 10.52 6.34
CA ILE A 73 3.29 9.88 6.56
C ILE A 73 2.38 10.75 7.44
N ALA A 74 2.92 11.37 8.49
CA ALA A 74 2.15 12.29 9.32
C ALA A 74 1.61 13.51 8.53
N GLN A 75 2.31 13.96 7.48
CA GLN A 75 1.85 15.06 6.63
C GLN A 75 0.70 14.65 5.71
N TYR A 76 0.72 13.42 5.20
CA TYR A 76 -0.31 12.90 4.29
C TYR A 76 -1.39 12.06 4.98
N HIS A 77 -1.47 12.10 6.33
CA HIS A 77 -2.44 11.33 7.10
C HIS A 77 -3.87 11.80 6.79
N PRO A 78 -4.85 10.90 6.59
CA PRO A 78 -6.22 11.26 6.25
C PRO A 78 -6.86 12.19 7.29
N ASP A 79 -6.53 12.05 8.57
CA ASP A 79 -7.02 12.91 9.65
C ASP A 79 -6.66 14.39 9.46
N ARG A 80 -5.55 14.70 8.77
CA ARG A 80 -5.17 16.09 8.45
C ARG A 80 -5.88 16.65 7.23
N LEU A 81 -6.65 15.81 6.53
CA LEU A 81 -7.35 16.13 5.30
C LEU A 81 -8.87 16.05 5.48
N GLU A 82 -9.33 16.03 6.73
CA GLU A 82 -10.75 16.18 7.06
C GLU A 82 -11.22 17.56 6.57
N GLY A 83 -12.19 17.56 5.64
CA GLY A 83 -12.67 18.79 4.98
C GLY A 83 -11.92 19.19 3.69
N ALA A 84 -10.86 18.47 3.31
CA ALA A 84 -10.17 18.72 2.05
C ALA A 84 -10.97 18.21 0.83
N ALA A 85 -10.76 18.85 -0.32
CA ALA A 85 -11.35 18.45 -1.60
C ALA A 85 -11.01 16.98 -1.93
N PRO A 86 -11.92 16.24 -2.60
CA PRO A 86 -11.71 14.83 -2.91
C PRO A 86 -10.45 14.57 -3.74
N GLU A 87 -10.05 15.51 -4.60
CA GLU A 87 -8.81 15.44 -5.38
C GLU A 87 -7.56 15.49 -4.48
N LEU A 88 -7.54 16.38 -3.49
CA LEU A 88 -6.43 16.50 -2.54
C LEU A 88 -6.28 15.25 -1.69
N ARG A 89 -7.41 14.65 -1.28
CA ARG A 89 -7.42 13.37 -0.55
C ARG A 89 -6.82 12.25 -1.39
N GLN A 90 -7.18 12.18 -2.68
CA GLN A 90 -6.61 11.19 -3.61
C GLN A 90 -5.11 11.39 -3.85
N GLN A 91 -4.66 12.65 -3.98
CA GLN A 91 -3.25 12.96 -4.15
C GLN A 91 -2.44 12.58 -2.90
N ALA A 92 -2.93 12.93 -1.71
CA ALA A 92 -2.28 12.57 -0.47
C ALA A 92 -2.22 11.05 -0.26
N GLU A 93 -3.29 10.34 -0.59
CA GLU A 93 -3.30 8.88 -0.54
C GLU A 93 -2.28 8.26 -1.50
N ALA A 94 -2.20 8.78 -2.73
CA ALA A 94 -1.22 8.34 -3.71
C ALA A 94 0.21 8.55 -3.21
N ARG A 95 0.49 9.70 -2.59
CA ARG A 95 1.79 10.01 -1.96
C ARG A 95 2.09 9.11 -0.77
N ALA A 96 1.14 8.90 0.13
CA ALA A 96 1.31 7.99 1.27
C ALA A 96 1.64 6.56 0.81
N ARG A 97 0.98 6.09 -0.26
CA ARG A 97 1.25 4.78 -0.86
C ARG A 97 2.66 4.69 -1.45
N GLU A 98 3.12 5.75 -2.14
CA GLU A 98 4.48 5.84 -2.68
C GLU A 98 5.54 5.77 -1.56
N LEU A 99 5.32 6.52 -0.47
CA LEU A 99 6.22 6.56 0.68
C LEU A 99 6.33 5.20 1.39
N ASN A 100 5.21 4.49 1.57
CA ASN A 100 5.20 3.14 2.15
C ASN A 100 6.01 2.17 1.28
N ALA A 101 5.79 2.18 -0.04
CA ALA A 101 6.50 1.31 -0.96
C ALA A 101 8.02 1.58 -0.97
N ALA A 102 8.42 2.85 -0.90
CA ALA A 102 9.83 3.23 -0.83
C ALA A 102 10.49 2.76 0.49
N TYR A 103 9.82 2.95 1.62
CA TYR A 103 10.30 2.52 2.93
C TYR A 103 10.48 0.99 2.99
N ASP A 104 9.46 0.23 2.55
CA ASP A 104 9.53 -1.23 2.49
C ASP A 104 10.68 -1.71 1.60
N ARG A 105 10.91 -1.02 0.47
CA ARG A 105 12.02 -1.34 -0.43
C ARG A 105 13.38 -1.12 0.23
N ILE A 106 13.56 0.00 0.94
CA ILE A 106 14.81 0.29 1.67
C ILE A 106 15.05 -0.77 2.73
N LYS A 107 14.05 -1.10 3.55
CA LYS A 107 14.15 -2.13 4.59
C LYS A 107 14.48 -3.50 3.99
N PHE A 108 13.88 -3.85 2.86
CA PHE A 108 14.21 -5.10 2.14
C PHE A 108 15.66 -5.11 1.64
N LEU A 109 16.14 -4.00 1.07
CA LEU A 109 17.52 -3.89 0.57
C LEU A 109 18.57 -3.97 1.68
N ARG A 110 18.27 -3.45 2.88
CA ARG A 110 19.20 -3.44 4.04
C ARG A 110 19.20 -4.74 4.83
N LYS A 111 18.15 -5.54 4.73
CA LYS A 111 18.05 -6.85 5.40
C LYS A 111 18.85 -7.95 4.69
N ARG A 112 19.42 -7.65 3.52
CA ARG A 112 20.14 -8.60 2.66
C ARG A 112 21.64 -8.34 2.75
#